data_AF-A0A968RZI0-F1
#
_entry.id   AF-A0A968RZI0-F1
#
_cell.length_a   1.000
_cell.length_b   1.000
_cell.length_c   1.000
_cell.angle_alpha   90.00
_cell.angle_beta   90.00
_cell.angle_gamma   90.00
#
_symmetry.space_group_name_H-M   'P 1'
#
loop_
_entity.id
_entity.type
_entity.pdbx_description
1 polymer ?
#
loop_
_entity_poly.entity_id
_entity_poly.type
_entity_poly.pdbx_seq_one_letter_code
_entity_poly.pdbx_strand_id
1 'polypeptide(L)'
;MGFLKLKIRANQKGDYYGSFAVRHSLTSFGNDVSLDVFYQTPKTNIFTSLHNYNNLNASFWGLESAIIDKPLLNDKLLVSGKGMLWIQPQDQSFTTNKGSLGGLLNFRGSLQLGTWFPYVELEGKTKGWVIGNVFLGENISLNCGLNVRIK
;
A
#
# COMPACT_ATOMS: atom_id res chain seq x y z
N MET A 1 1.45 -2.93 -16.67
CA MET A 1 -0.01 -2.81 -16.86
C MET A 1 -0.43 -1.42 -16.43
N GLY A 2 -1.05 -0.63 -17.30
CA GLY A 2 -1.56 0.70 -16.95
C GLY A 2 -3.03 0.61 -16.58
N PHE A 3 -3.41 1.07 -15.38
CA PHE A 3 -4.81 1.23 -15.02
C PHE A 3 -5.43 2.38 -15.82
N LEU A 4 -6.73 2.26 -16.12
CA LEU A 4 -7.49 3.31 -16.81
C LEU A 4 -7.52 4.58 -15.95
N LYS A 5 -6.86 5.65 -16.39
CA LYS A 5 -6.89 6.94 -15.70
C LYS A 5 -8.12 7.74 -16.13
N LEU A 6 -9.13 7.81 -15.26
CA LEU A 6 -10.33 8.62 -15.48
C LEU A 6 -10.10 10.02 -14.93
N LYS A 7 -10.25 11.06 -15.77
CA LYS A 7 -10.19 12.44 -15.32
C LYS A 7 -11.48 12.76 -14.54
N ILE A 8 -11.34 12.99 -13.23
CA ILE A 8 -12.47 13.30 -12.33
C ILE A 8 -12.81 14.78 -12.38
N ARG A 9 -11.78 15.64 -12.35
CA ARG A 9 -11.95 17.09 -12.25
C ARG A 9 -10.76 17.82 -12.87
N ALA A 10 -11.02 19.00 -13.42
CA ALA A 10 -9.99 19.99 -13.72
C ALA A 10 -10.30 21.28 -12.94
N ASN A 11 -9.28 21.93 -12.38
CA ASN A 11 -9.40 23.27 -11.82
C ASN A 11 -8.12 24.08 -12.10
N GLN A 12 -8.06 25.33 -11.64
CA GLN A 12 -6.88 26.19 -11.81
C GLN A 12 -5.59 25.63 -11.17
N LYS A 13 -5.69 24.68 -10.24
CA LYS A 13 -4.54 24.02 -9.59
C LYS A 13 -4.05 22.79 -10.37
N GLY A 14 -4.79 22.34 -11.38
CA GLY A 14 -4.44 21.24 -12.27
C GLY A 14 -5.53 20.17 -12.37
N ASP A 15 -5.15 19.04 -12.96
CA ASP A 15 -6.04 17.91 -13.23
C ASP A 15 -6.02 16.87 -12.11
N TYR A 16 -7.19 16.27 -11.90
CA TYR A 16 -7.43 15.21 -10.92
C TYR A 16 -7.88 13.96 -11.64
N TYR A 17 -7.24 12.85 -11.30
CA TYR A 17 -7.52 11.56 -11.91
C TYR A 17 -7.90 10.55 -10.83
N GLY A 18 -8.73 9.59 -11.20
CA GLY A 18 -9.01 8.43 -10.39
C GLY A 18 -9.13 7.17 -11.21
N SER A 19 -8.96 6.05 -10.52
CA SER A 19 -9.20 4.72 -11.07
C SER A 19 -9.45 3.76 -9.93
N PHE A 20 -10.03 2.60 -10.22
CA PHE A 20 -10.17 1.54 -9.25
C PHE A 20 -9.82 0.19 -9.87
N ALA A 21 -9.46 -0.76 -9.03
CA ALA A 21 -9.24 -2.14 -9.42
C ALA A 21 -9.80 -3.08 -8.34
N VAL A 22 -10.24 -4.26 -8.75
CA VAL A 22 -10.55 -5.35 -7.81
C VAL A 22 -9.44 -6.37 -7.93
N ARG A 23 -8.88 -6.78 -6.79
CA ARG A 23 -7.79 -7.74 -6.71
C ARG A 23 -8.23 -8.93 -5.87
N HIS A 24 -7.98 -10.13 -6.37
CA HIS A 24 -8.22 -11.37 -5.64
C HIS A 24 -6.87 -12.08 -5.45
N SER A 25 -6.43 -12.23 -4.21
CA SER A 25 -5.18 -12.88 -3.85
C SER A 25 -5.46 -14.16 -3.07
N LEU A 26 -4.80 -15.26 -3.42
CA LEU A 26 -4.82 -16.47 -2.62
C LEU A 26 -3.87 -16.30 -1.44
N THR A 27 -4.31 -16.71 -0.25
CA THR A 27 -3.53 -16.64 0.99
C THR A 27 -3.49 -18.02 1.65
N SER A 28 -2.57 -18.20 2.60
CA SER A 28 -2.48 -19.43 3.42
C SER A 28 -3.80 -19.77 4.12
N PHE A 29 -4.58 -18.76 4.49
CA PHE A 29 -5.85 -18.90 5.21
C PHE A 29 -7.07 -18.89 4.30
N GLY A 30 -6.93 -18.80 2.97
CA GLY A 30 -8.04 -18.71 2.03
C GLY A 30 -7.78 -17.68 0.95
N ASN A 31 -8.42 -16.52 1.04
CA ASN A 31 -8.21 -15.43 0.08
C ASN A 31 -8.31 -14.03 0.71
N ASP A 32 -7.82 -13.04 -0.04
CA ASP A 32 -8.06 -11.61 0.15
C ASP A 32 -8.67 -11.06 -1.13
N VAL A 33 -9.88 -10.52 -1.03
CA VAL A 33 -10.52 -9.73 -2.08
C VAL A 33 -10.42 -8.26 -1.70
N SER A 34 -9.71 -7.47 -2.48
CA SER A 34 -9.54 -6.04 -2.23
C SER A 34 -10.15 -5.17 -3.32
N LEU A 35 -10.71 -4.03 -2.89
CA LEU A 35 -11.08 -2.91 -3.75
C LEU A 35 -10.02 -1.83 -3.60
N ASP A 36 -9.20 -1.69 -4.64
CA ASP A 36 -8.13 -0.72 -4.73
C ASP A 36 -8.67 0.56 -5.39
N VAL A 37 -8.47 1.71 -4.76
CA VAL A 37 -8.82 3.04 -5.28
C VAL A 37 -7.56 3.87 -5.40
N PHE A 38 -7.33 4.39 -6.59
CA PHE A 38 -6.21 5.26 -6.90
C PHE A 38 -6.73 6.66 -7.17
N TYR A 39 -6.15 7.65 -6.51
CA TYR A 39 -6.49 9.04 -6.67
C TYR A 39 -5.23 9.88 -6.86
N GLN A 40 -5.16 10.57 -7.99
CA GLN A 40 -4.03 11.40 -8.36
C GLN A 40 -4.48 12.87 -8.38
N THR A 41 -3.77 13.69 -7.61
CA THR A 41 -3.86 15.14 -7.64
C THR A 41 -2.61 15.72 -8.32
N PRO A 42 -2.58 17.03 -8.65
CA PRO A 42 -1.38 17.64 -9.25
C PRO A 42 -0.10 17.54 -8.41
N LYS A 43 -0.21 17.32 -7.09
CA LYS A 43 0.94 17.31 -6.17
C LYS A 43 1.13 16.01 -5.40
N THR A 44 0.15 15.11 -5.43
CA THR A 44 0.11 13.93 -4.55
C THR A 44 -0.62 12.80 -5.24
N ASN A 45 -0.06 11.60 -5.12
CA ASN A 45 -0.74 10.36 -5.48
C ASN A 45 -1.16 9.65 -4.20
N ILE A 46 -2.41 9.22 -4.15
CA ILE A 46 -3.03 8.54 -3.02
C ILE A 46 -3.54 7.18 -3.50
N PHE A 47 -3.27 6.17 -2.69
CA PHE A 47 -3.79 4.83 -2.84
C PHE A 47 -4.60 4.48 -1.58
N THR A 48 -5.73 3.81 -1.74
CA THR A 48 -6.49 3.27 -0.61
C THR A 48 -7.09 1.96 -1.04
N SER A 49 -7.04 0.96 -0.16
CA SER A 49 -7.59 -0.36 -0.42
C SER A 49 -8.44 -0.84 0.75
N LEU A 50 -9.62 -1.35 0.42
CA LEU A 50 -10.48 -2.06 1.35
C LEU A 50 -10.32 -3.56 1.11
N HIS A 51 -9.94 -4.29 2.14
CA HIS A 51 -9.66 -5.72 2.09
C HIS A 51 -10.80 -6.50 2.73
N ASN A 52 -11.14 -7.62 2.10
CA ASN A 52 -12.03 -8.64 2.65
C ASN A 52 -11.27 -9.98 2.63
N TYR A 53 -10.78 -10.36 3.81
CA TYR A 53 -10.10 -11.63 4.06
C TYR A 53 -11.12 -12.71 4.32
N ASN A 54 -11.14 -13.76 3.50
CA ASN A 54 -12.04 -14.88 3.70
C ASN A 54 -11.26 -16.14 4.01
N ASN A 55 -11.78 -16.92 4.96
CA ASN A 55 -11.43 -18.31 5.12
C ASN A 55 -12.68 -19.18 4.96
N LEU A 56 -12.62 -20.46 5.35
CA LEU A 56 -13.76 -21.37 5.19
C LEU A 56 -15.01 -20.90 5.94
N ASN A 57 -14.83 -20.32 7.12
CA ASN A 57 -15.89 -20.18 8.11
C ASN A 57 -16.23 -18.73 8.47
N ALA A 58 -15.40 -17.75 8.09
CA ALA A 58 -15.54 -16.35 8.45
C ALA A 58 -14.91 -15.39 7.42
N SER A 59 -15.38 -14.15 7.47
CA SER A 59 -14.81 -13.02 6.72
C SER A 59 -14.31 -11.95 7.69
N PHE A 60 -13.19 -11.34 7.34
CA PHE A 60 -12.54 -10.29 8.13
C PHE A 60 -12.14 -9.13 7.22
N TRP A 61 -11.81 -7.98 7.79
CA TRP A 61 -11.65 -6.74 7.03
C TRP A 61 -10.32 -6.07 7.31
N GLY A 62 -9.82 -5.35 6.31
CA GLY A 62 -8.66 -4.48 6.46
C GLY A 62 -8.80 -3.19 5.65
N LEU A 63 -8.07 -2.18 6.07
CA LEU A 63 -7.98 -0.89 5.39
C LEU A 63 -6.51 -0.55 5.21
N GLU A 64 -6.14 -0.24 3.98
CA GLU A 64 -4.82 0.24 3.60
C GLU A 64 -4.94 1.64 3.00
N SER A 65 -4.00 2.52 3.32
CA SER A 65 -3.88 3.81 2.66
C SER A 65 -2.43 4.21 2.51
N ALA A 66 -2.09 4.80 1.38
CA ALA A 66 -0.75 5.26 1.09
C ALA A 66 -0.74 6.60 0.35
N ILE A 67 0.28 7.39 0.64
CA ILE A 67 0.70 8.56 -0.13
C ILE A 67 1.99 8.17 -0.85
N ILE A 68 2.04 8.40 -2.16
CA ILE A 68 3.14 7.96 -3.03
C ILE A 68 3.86 9.17 -3.62
N ASP A 69 5.19 9.19 -3.42
CA ASP A 69 6.14 10.15 -3.99
C ASP A 69 5.72 11.61 -3.84
N LYS A 70 5.24 12.00 -2.65
CA LYS A 70 4.88 13.38 -2.38
C LYS A 70 6.17 14.22 -2.37
N PRO A 71 6.32 15.22 -3.24
CA PRO A 71 7.51 16.04 -3.27
C PRO A 71 7.54 17.02 -2.09
N LEU A 72 8.71 17.14 -1.47
CA LEU A 72 9.08 18.04 -0.40
C LEU A 72 10.46 18.66 -0.71
N LEU A 73 10.83 19.71 0.02
CA LEU A 73 12.12 20.41 -0.12
C LEU A 73 12.42 20.82 -1.58
N ASN A 74 11.50 21.56 -2.21
CA ASN A 74 11.59 22.00 -3.61
C ASN A 74 11.82 20.83 -4.58
N ASP A 75 10.98 19.79 -4.45
CA ASP A 75 10.98 18.57 -5.27
C ASP A 75 12.26 17.71 -5.17
N LYS A 76 13.20 18.04 -4.28
CA LYS A 76 14.43 17.25 -4.08
C LYS A 76 14.20 15.98 -3.25
N LEU A 77 13.18 15.97 -2.40
CA LEU A 77 12.86 14.84 -1.53
C LEU A 77 11.46 14.32 -1.87
N LEU A 78 11.37 13.07 -2.30
CA LEU A 78 10.11 12.36 -2.48
C LEU A 78 9.85 11.53 -1.24
N VAL A 79 8.70 11.73 -0.61
CA VAL A 79 8.29 10.97 0.57
C VAL A 79 7.04 10.15 0.26
N SER A 80 7.10 8.87 0.59
CA SER A 80 5.95 7.98 0.60
C SER A 80 5.68 7.48 2.02
N GLY A 81 4.41 7.29 2.33
CA GLY A 81 3.98 6.69 3.59
C GLY A 81 2.81 5.77 3.32
N LYS A 82 2.81 4.60 3.95
CA LYS A 82 1.75 3.60 3.84
C LYS A 82 1.37 3.13 5.24
N GLY A 83 0.07 3.06 5.50
CA GLY A 83 -0.50 2.53 6.72
C GLY A 83 -1.56 1.50 6.40
N MET A 84 -1.61 0.45 7.21
CA MET A 84 -2.60 -0.60 7.07
C MET A 84 -3.06 -1.06 8.45
N LEU A 85 -4.36 -1.31 8.59
CA LEU A 85 -4.96 -1.97 9.74
C LEU A 85 -5.81 -3.13 9.24
N TRP A 86 -5.79 -4.25 9.95
CA TRP A 86 -6.56 -5.42 9.57
C TRP A 86 -7.06 -6.20 10.77
N ILE A 87 -8.12 -6.95 10.54
CA ILE A 87 -8.48 -8.14 11.29
C ILE A 87 -8.29 -9.29 10.32
N GLN A 88 -7.50 -10.29 10.68
CA GLN A 88 -7.23 -11.47 9.85
C GLN A 88 -7.52 -12.75 10.64
N PRO A 89 -7.73 -13.91 9.98
CA PRO A 89 -7.88 -15.18 10.69
C PRO A 89 -6.73 -15.42 11.67
N GLN A 90 -7.07 -15.74 12.92
CA GLN A 90 -6.08 -16.04 13.96
C GLN A 90 -5.15 -17.17 13.50
N ASP A 91 -3.84 -16.97 13.71
CA ASP A 91 -2.77 -17.89 13.30
C ASP A 91 -2.78 -18.24 11.81
N GLN A 92 -3.43 -17.41 10.98
CA GLN A 92 -3.65 -17.66 9.55
C GLN A 92 -4.32 -19.03 9.31
N SER A 93 -5.20 -19.43 10.21
CA SER A 93 -5.93 -20.69 10.08
C SER A 93 -7.06 -20.59 9.06
N PHE A 94 -7.14 -21.58 8.18
CA PHE A 94 -8.21 -21.71 7.18
C PHE A 94 -9.60 -21.97 7.81
N THR A 95 -9.66 -22.47 9.04
CA THR A 95 -10.91 -22.94 9.67
C THR A 95 -11.31 -22.16 10.92
N THR A 96 -10.55 -21.15 11.33
CA THR A 96 -10.86 -20.38 12.54
C THR A 96 -11.99 -19.37 12.31
N ASN A 97 -12.79 -19.13 13.35
CA ASN A 97 -13.77 -18.03 13.39
C ASN A 97 -13.24 -16.82 14.16
N LYS A 98 -12.01 -16.91 14.69
CA LYS A 98 -11.39 -15.86 15.51
C LYS A 98 -10.53 -14.96 14.63
N GLY A 99 -10.67 -13.65 14.84
CA GLY A 99 -9.84 -12.64 14.20
C GLY A 99 -8.69 -12.20 15.09
N SER A 100 -7.57 -11.84 14.48
CA SER A 100 -6.44 -11.16 15.10
C SER A 100 -6.28 -9.78 14.48
N LEU A 101 -6.32 -8.75 15.32
CA LEU A 101 -6.05 -7.38 14.91
C LEU A 101 -4.55 -7.22 14.64
N GLY A 102 -4.21 -6.54 13.55
CA GLY A 102 -2.85 -6.14 13.25
C GLY A 102 -2.77 -4.87 12.43
N GLY A 103 -1.54 -4.44 12.18
CA GLY A 103 -1.27 -3.25 11.40
C GLY A 103 0.16 -3.18 10.88
N LEU A 104 0.34 -2.28 9.92
CA LEU A 104 1.62 -1.99 9.28
C LEU A 104 1.76 -0.49 9.10
N LEU A 105 2.98 0.00 9.31
CA LEU A 105 3.40 1.33 8.95
C LEU A 105 4.67 1.24 8.12
N ASN A 106 4.73 2.03 7.05
CA ASN A 106 5.86 2.10 6.16
C ASN A 106 6.13 3.56 5.80
N PHE A 107 7.40 3.93 5.81
CA PHE A 107 7.88 5.24 5.42
C PHE A 107 9.06 5.10 4.48
N ARG A 108 9.01 5.80 3.35
CA ARG A 108 10.09 5.81 2.37
C ARG A 108 10.45 7.25 2.00
N GLY A 109 11.74 7.56 2.05
CA GLY A 109 12.30 8.80 1.54
C GLY A 109 13.24 8.53 0.38
N SER A 110 13.14 9.32 -0.68
CA SER A 110 14.04 9.24 -1.84
C SER A 110 14.52 10.62 -2.26
N LEU A 111 15.81 10.76 -2.56
CA LEU A 111 16.41 12.01 -3.01
C LEU A 111 16.49 12.04 -4.53
N GLN A 112 16.07 13.14 -5.16
CA GLN A 112 16.16 13.33 -6.60
C GLN A 112 17.53 13.90 -6.98
N LEU A 113 18.36 13.08 -7.63
CA LEU A 113 19.70 13.42 -8.12
C LEU A 113 19.78 13.19 -9.64
N GLY A 114 19.10 14.05 -10.40
CA GLY A 114 18.96 13.89 -11.86
C GLY A 114 18.07 12.70 -12.20
N THR A 115 18.63 11.67 -12.84
CA THR A 115 17.94 10.40 -13.16
C THR A 115 18.02 9.37 -12.02
N TRP A 116 18.84 9.64 -11.00
CA TRP A 116 19.09 8.73 -9.87
C TRP A 116 18.24 9.12 -8.67
N PHE A 117 17.63 8.11 -8.06
CA PHE A 117 16.73 8.27 -6.92
C PHE A 117 17.11 7.26 -5.83
N PRO A 118 18.23 7.49 -5.11
CA PRO A 118 18.54 6.72 -3.91
C PRO A 118 17.41 6.85 -2.90
N TYR A 119 17.13 5.78 -2.16
CA TYR A 119 16.06 5.77 -1.17
C TYR A 119 16.42 4.95 0.07
N VAL A 120 15.73 5.30 1.15
CA VAL A 120 15.67 4.53 2.39
C VAL A 120 14.20 4.32 2.74
N GLU A 121 13.87 3.12 3.18
CA GLU A 121 12.52 2.69 3.51
C GLU A 121 12.53 1.91 4.82
N LEU A 122 11.67 2.31 5.74
CA LEU A 122 11.46 1.67 7.03
C LEU A 122 10.03 1.13 7.07
N GLU A 123 9.88 -0.17 7.31
CA GLU A 123 8.58 -0.82 7.45
C GLU A 123 8.52 -1.56 8.79
N GLY A 124 7.47 -1.29 9.56
CA GLY A 124 7.17 -2.01 10.79
C GLY A 124 5.77 -2.61 10.68
N LYS A 125 5.61 -3.85 11.12
CA LYS A 125 4.31 -4.51 11.17
C LYS A 125 4.14 -5.44 12.37
N THR A 126 2.90 -5.64 12.76
CA THR A 126 2.51 -6.69 13.72
C THR A 126 2.35 -8.04 13.02
N LYS A 127 2.03 -9.08 13.79
CA LYS A 127 1.67 -10.41 13.25
C LYS A 127 0.52 -10.29 12.24
N GLY A 128 0.63 -11.05 11.15
CA GLY A 128 -0.34 -11.03 10.06
C GLY A 128 0.33 -11.14 8.70
N TRP A 129 -0.47 -11.52 7.71
CA TRP A 129 -0.07 -11.58 6.32
C TRP A 129 -0.21 -10.20 5.67
N VAL A 130 0.77 -9.81 4.85
CA VAL A 130 0.70 -8.60 4.02
C VAL A 130 1.32 -8.94 2.67
N ILE A 131 0.66 -8.54 1.59
CA ILE A 131 1.18 -8.75 0.23
C ILE A 131 2.56 -8.08 0.07
N GLY A 132 3.52 -8.82 -0.48
CA GLY A 132 4.89 -8.33 -0.68
C GLY A 132 5.78 -8.33 0.58
N ASN A 133 5.26 -8.71 1.75
CA ASN A 133 6.05 -8.89 2.96
C ASN A 133 6.19 -10.39 3.28
N VAL A 134 7.43 -10.89 3.39
CA VAL A 134 7.72 -12.32 3.58
C VAL A 134 7.52 -12.81 5.02
N PHE A 135 7.52 -11.90 5.99
CA PHE A 135 7.38 -12.26 7.40
C PHE A 135 5.91 -12.48 7.74
N LEU A 136 5.58 -13.47 8.57
CA LEU A 136 4.22 -13.65 9.09
C LEU A 136 4.06 -13.15 10.52
N GLY A 137 5.18 -13.04 11.25
CA GLY A 137 5.26 -12.46 12.58
C GLY A 137 5.43 -10.95 12.56
N GLU A 138 5.64 -10.40 13.76
CA GLU A 138 6.05 -9.01 13.94
C GLU A 138 7.44 -8.81 13.34
N ASN A 139 7.63 -7.69 12.66
CA ASN A 139 8.87 -7.43 11.96
C ASN A 139 9.09 -5.93 11.77
N ILE A 140 10.35 -5.50 11.89
CA ILE A 140 10.81 -4.18 11.48
C ILE A 140 11.92 -4.40 10.45
N SER A 141 11.78 -3.81 9.28
CA SER A 141 12.74 -3.91 8.18
C SER A 141 13.19 -2.54 7.71
N LEU A 142 14.48 -2.45 7.43
CA LEU A 142 15.11 -1.30 6.79
C LEU A 142 15.60 -1.74 5.41
N ASN A 143 15.13 -1.06 4.37
CA ASN A 143 15.55 -1.27 2.99
C ASN A 143 16.22 0.00 2.46
N CYS A 144 17.33 -0.15 1.76
CA CYS A 144 17.96 0.92 1.01
C CYS A 144 18.16 0.48 -0.44
N GLY A 145 18.11 1.43 -1.36
CA GLY A 145 18.25 1.11 -2.78
C GLY A 145 18.34 2.33 -3.66
N LEU A 146 18.30 2.10 -4.97
CA LEU A 146 18.48 3.10 -6.00
C LEU A 146 17.50 2.86 -7.14
N ASN A 147 16.65 3.82 -7.44
CA ASN A 147 15.86 3.78 -8.66
C ASN A 147 16.52 4.64 -9.74
N VAL A 148 16.48 4.17 -10.99
CA VAL A 148 16.87 4.96 -12.16
C VAL A 148 15.61 5.25 -12.96
N ARG A 149 15.29 6.54 -13.16
CA ARG A 149 14.13 6.98 -13.95
C ARG A 149 14.63 7.57 -15.26
N ILE A 150 14.57 6.78 -16.32
CA ILE A 150 14.87 7.19 -17.69
C ILE A 150 13.57 7.74 -18.29
N LYS A 151 13.61 8.97 -18.78
CA LYS A 151 12.48 9.61 -19.49
C LYS A 151 12.51 9.27 -20.96
#